data_AF-A0A835IAX1-F1
#
_entry.id   AF-A0A835IAX1-F1
#
_cell.length_a   1.000
_cell.length_b   1.000
_cell.length_c   1.000
_cell.angle_alpha   90.00
_cell.angle_beta   90.00
_cell.angle_gamma   90.00
#
_symmetry.space_group_name_H-M   'P 1'
#
loop_
_entity.id
_entity.type
_entity.pdbx_description
1 polymer ?
#
loop_
_entity_poly.entity_id
_entity_poly.type
_entity_poly.pdbx_seq_one_letter_code
_entity_poly.pdbx_strand_id
1 'polypeptide(L)'
;MERELLERTLDGDLESAIKSLNELCLGSSAELETVFPTQPSTETNGESSVVVVSNNIPKNSAEWIEVFVNEMTSASSIDDAKARASMMLDVLEKSIRSEVSGVVDILYKEKMSLKEHWEKLSKYVVVLKQGVITQHARLKEAESRIEEVQLLKERVKKLESENYSLKFHLNQGQQRYPTMDRFPPHVF
;
A
#
# COMPACT_ATOMS: atom_id res chain seq x y z
N MET A 1 22.47 19.68 -11.43
CA MET A 1 22.25 20.93 -10.69
C MET A 1 20.78 21.32 -10.61
N GLU A 2 20.00 21.35 -11.70
CA GLU A 2 18.56 21.73 -11.63
C GLU A 2 17.63 20.66 -11.01
N ARG A 3 17.92 19.35 -11.18
CA ARG A 3 17.13 18.27 -10.55
C ARG A 3 17.26 18.24 -9.02
N GLU A 4 18.46 18.49 -8.50
CA GLU A 4 18.74 18.49 -7.06
C GLU A 4 18.12 19.69 -6.35
N LEU A 5 17.94 20.82 -7.06
CA LEU A 5 17.22 21.98 -6.54
C LEU A 5 15.71 21.72 -6.47
N LEU A 6 15.13 21.02 -7.47
CA LEU A 6 13.71 20.69 -7.51
C LEU A 6 13.31 19.67 -6.42
N GLU A 7 14.12 18.63 -6.22
CA GLU A 7 13.90 17.64 -5.15
C GLU A 7 13.95 18.30 -3.78
N ARG A 8 14.91 19.20 -3.56
CA ARG A 8 15.13 19.83 -2.25
C ARG A 8 14.07 20.88 -1.88
N THR A 9 13.43 21.53 -2.87
CA THR A 9 12.30 22.44 -2.61
C THR A 9 10.99 21.71 -2.34
N LEU A 10 10.79 20.52 -2.93
CA LEU A 10 9.57 19.75 -2.73
C LEU A 10 9.58 18.95 -1.41
N ASP A 11 10.75 18.47 -1.01
CA ASP A 11 10.92 17.66 0.20
C ASP A 11 10.69 18.49 1.49
N GLY A 12 11.19 19.73 1.52
CA GLY A 12 11.07 20.61 2.69
C GLY A 12 9.65 21.10 2.99
N ASP A 13 8.83 21.33 1.95
CA ASP A 13 7.44 21.77 2.09
C ASP A 13 6.52 20.61 2.50
N LEU A 14 6.77 19.40 1.98
CA LEU A 14 5.97 18.22 2.29
C LEU A 14 6.15 17.79 3.76
N GLU A 15 7.40 17.77 4.23
CA GLU A 15 7.70 17.34 5.60
C GLU A 15 7.20 18.34 6.65
N SER A 16 7.22 19.63 6.33
CA SER A 16 6.59 20.69 7.14
C SER A 16 5.05 20.57 7.16
N ALA A 17 4.42 20.25 6.03
CA ALA A 17 2.98 20.03 5.96
C ALA A 17 2.53 18.80 6.77
N ILE A 18 3.30 17.71 6.72
CA ILE A 18 3.04 16.49 7.51
C ILE A 18 3.18 16.78 9.01
N LYS A 19 4.18 17.58 9.41
CA LYS A 19 4.38 17.95 10.82
C LYS A 19 3.23 18.82 11.36
N SER A 20 2.78 19.82 10.60
CA SER A 20 1.64 20.68 10.95
C SER A 20 0.33 19.89 11.10
N LEU A 21 0.10 18.93 10.21
CA LEU A 21 -1.09 18.07 10.27
C LEU A 21 -1.10 17.18 11.52
N ASN A 22 0.06 16.62 11.90
CA ASN A 22 0.18 15.80 13.10
C ASN A 22 0.01 16.62 14.38
N GLU A 23 0.50 17.87 14.43
CA GLU A 23 0.25 18.77 15.56
C GLU A 23 -1.23 19.12 15.72
N LEU A 24 -1.95 19.35 14.62
CA LEU A 24 -3.41 19.60 14.62
C LEU A 24 -4.21 18.39 15.12
N CYS A 25 -3.85 17.18 14.70
CA CYS A 25 -4.57 15.97 15.10
C CYS A 25 -4.37 15.59 16.58
N LEU A 26 -3.20 15.88 17.15
CA LEU A 26 -2.91 15.61 18.57
C LEU A 26 -3.54 16.63 19.52
N GLY A 27 -3.89 17.83 19.04
CA GLY A 27 -4.57 18.85 19.84
C GLY A 27 -6.07 18.59 20.10
N SER A 28 -6.73 17.76 19.29
CA SER A 28 -8.19 17.59 19.34
C SER A 28 -8.68 16.47 20.28
N SER A 29 -7.77 15.70 20.91
CA SER A 29 -8.15 14.47 21.63
C SER A 29 -8.21 14.62 23.16
N ALA A 30 -8.04 15.82 23.71
CA ALA A 30 -7.87 16.02 25.16
C ALA A 30 -9.14 16.44 25.92
N GLU A 31 -10.25 16.70 25.24
CA GLU A 31 -11.51 17.09 25.90
C GLU A 31 -12.56 16.05 25.59
N LEU A 32 -12.83 15.17 26.57
CA LEU A 32 -14.14 14.63 26.96
C LEU A 32 -13.91 13.36 27.79
N GLU A 33 -13.36 13.54 28.98
CA GLU A 33 -13.56 12.58 30.06
C GLU A 33 -14.82 12.94 30.86
N THR A 34 -15.49 11.88 31.33
CA THR A 34 -16.43 11.81 32.46
C THR A 34 -17.86 12.31 32.22
N VAL A 35 -18.83 11.41 32.46
CA VAL A 35 -19.73 11.41 33.63
C VAL A 35 -20.88 10.42 33.37
N PHE A 36 -20.86 9.28 34.07
CA PHE A 36 -22.05 8.46 34.36
C PHE A 36 -22.59 8.87 35.73
N PRO A 37 -23.91 9.06 35.89
CA PRO A 37 -24.59 8.29 36.94
C PRO A 37 -26.05 7.89 36.63
N THR A 38 -26.34 6.62 36.94
CA THR A 38 -27.46 6.06 37.73
C THR A 38 -28.88 6.68 37.68
N GLN A 39 -29.84 5.91 37.18
CA GLN A 39 -31.29 6.05 37.43
C GLN A 39 -31.74 5.40 38.75
N PRO A 40 -32.81 5.90 39.39
CA PRO A 40 -33.77 5.08 40.13
C PRO A 40 -35.17 5.07 39.47
N SER A 41 -35.89 3.99 39.76
CA SER A 41 -37.21 3.54 39.29
C SER A 41 -38.37 4.50 39.59
N THR A 42 -39.47 4.42 38.81
CA THR A 42 -40.85 4.24 39.31
C THR A 42 -41.85 4.00 38.18
N GLU A 43 -42.75 3.05 38.41
CA GLU A 43 -43.94 2.69 37.63
C GLU A 43 -45.02 3.80 37.69
N THR A 44 -45.89 3.90 36.69
CA THR A 44 -47.36 3.99 36.88
C THR A 44 -48.11 3.98 35.54
N ASN A 45 -49.20 3.22 35.54
CA ASN A 45 -50.13 2.94 34.46
C ASN A 45 -50.92 4.19 34.02
N GLY A 46 -51.16 4.32 32.71
CA GLY A 46 -52.01 5.36 32.13
C GLY A 46 -52.29 5.09 30.66
N GLU A 47 -53.25 4.21 30.41
CA GLU A 47 -53.77 3.86 29.09
C GLU A 47 -54.42 5.09 28.43
N SER A 48 -53.76 5.62 27.40
CA SER A 48 -54.40 6.51 26.42
C SER A 48 -53.72 6.35 25.07
N SER A 49 -54.33 5.52 24.22
CA SER A 49 -54.26 5.57 22.75
C SER A 49 -52.89 5.96 22.15
N VAL A 50 -51.91 5.06 22.17
CA VAL A 50 -50.64 5.21 21.43
C VAL A 50 -50.55 4.12 20.37
N VAL A 51 -51.33 4.27 19.30
CA VAL A 51 -51.48 3.26 18.24
C VAL A 51 -50.55 3.50 17.03
N VAL A 52 -49.68 4.52 17.01
CA VAL A 52 -49.04 4.92 15.74
C VAL A 52 -47.52 4.69 15.62
N VAL A 53 -46.78 4.41 16.69
CA VAL A 53 -45.30 4.40 16.56
C VAL A 53 -44.71 3.10 16.01
N SER A 54 -45.46 1.99 15.94
CA SER A 54 -44.80 0.68 15.75
C SER A 54 -44.58 0.20 14.31
N ASN A 55 -45.21 0.76 13.27
CA ASN A 55 -45.27 0.01 12.01
C ASN A 55 -44.58 0.58 10.77
N ASN A 56 -44.14 1.86 10.72
CA ASN A 56 -43.28 2.35 9.65
C ASN A 56 -42.58 3.66 10.05
N ILE A 57 -41.29 3.60 10.39
CA ILE A 57 -40.46 4.79 10.58
C ILE A 57 -40.30 5.49 9.22
N PRO A 58 -40.68 6.78 9.10
CA PRO A 58 -40.53 7.54 7.86
C PRO A 58 -39.08 7.53 7.34
N LYS A 59 -38.89 7.47 6.02
CA LYS A 59 -37.55 7.33 5.42
C LYS A 59 -37.00 8.63 4.84
N ASN A 60 -37.86 9.58 4.52
CA ASN A 60 -37.45 10.85 3.91
C ASN A 60 -37.98 12.04 4.71
N SER A 61 -37.35 13.21 4.49
CA SER A 61 -37.70 14.43 5.23
C SER A 61 -39.15 14.88 5.00
N ALA A 62 -39.72 14.60 3.83
CA ALA A 62 -41.09 14.98 3.49
C ALA A 62 -42.11 14.17 4.32
N GLU A 63 -41.93 12.85 4.41
CA GLU A 63 -42.75 11.95 5.23
C GLU A 63 -42.61 12.28 6.72
N TRP A 64 -41.39 12.59 7.20
CA TRP A 64 -41.17 13.03 8.58
C TRP A 64 -41.95 14.30 8.90
N ILE A 65 -41.94 15.29 7.99
CA ILE A 65 -42.70 16.54 8.16
C ILE A 65 -44.21 16.28 8.13
N GLU A 66 -44.69 15.45 7.21
CA GLU A 66 -46.12 15.13 7.09
C GLU A 66 -46.65 14.43 8.33
N VAL A 67 -45.94 13.40 8.83
CA VAL A 67 -46.33 12.70 10.06
C VAL A 67 -46.22 13.62 11.27
N PHE A 68 -45.17 14.44 11.35
CA PHE A 68 -44.99 15.40 12.46
C PHE A 68 -46.12 16.44 12.52
N VAL A 69 -46.48 17.02 11.36
CA VAL A 69 -47.57 18.01 11.28
C VAL A 69 -48.92 17.32 11.57
N ASN A 70 -49.18 16.16 10.98
CA ASN A 70 -50.43 15.42 11.18
C ASN A 70 -50.63 15.03 12.66
N GLU A 71 -49.55 14.60 13.32
CA GLU A 71 -49.55 14.22 14.74
C GLU A 71 -49.81 15.43 15.66
N MET A 72 -49.19 16.59 15.37
CA MET A 72 -49.45 17.82 16.12
C MET A 72 -50.84 18.40 15.88
N THR A 73 -51.37 18.32 14.65
CA THR A 73 -52.73 18.81 14.34
C THR A 73 -53.82 17.95 14.96
N SER A 74 -53.49 16.71 15.33
CA SER A 74 -54.39 15.78 16.02
C SER A 74 -54.34 15.93 17.56
N ALA A 75 -53.47 16.80 18.08
CA ALA A 75 -53.30 17.00 19.51
C ALA A 75 -54.51 17.71 20.14
N SER A 76 -54.88 17.29 21.35
CA SER A 76 -56.05 17.82 22.06
C SER A 76 -55.75 19.09 22.87
N SER A 77 -54.47 19.37 23.13
CA SER A 77 -54.00 20.56 23.84
C SER A 77 -52.59 20.93 23.39
N ILE A 78 -52.13 22.13 23.77
CA ILE A 78 -50.78 22.57 23.45
C ILE A 78 -49.71 21.76 24.18
N ASP A 79 -50.02 21.24 25.37
CA ASP A 79 -49.10 20.40 26.14
C ASP A 79 -49.04 18.97 25.56
N ASP A 80 -50.17 18.45 25.06
CA ASP A 80 -50.21 17.20 24.29
C ASP A 80 -49.41 17.32 22.99
N ALA A 81 -49.54 18.43 22.26
CA ALA A 81 -48.75 18.70 21.06
C ALA A 81 -47.25 18.74 21.35
N LYS A 82 -46.84 19.35 22.48
CA LYS A 82 -45.43 19.36 22.92
C LYS A 82 -44.92 17.97 23.28
N ALA A 83 -45.73 17.17 23.99
CA ALA A 83 -45.36 15.81 24.35
C ALA A 83 -45.16 14.94 23.10
N ARG A 84 -46.10 15.00 22.14
CA ARG A 84 -46.01 14.31 20.85
C ARG A 84 -44.81 14.78 20.03
N ALA A 85 -44.56 16.09 19.96
CA ALA A 85 -43.39 16.64 19.27
C ALA A 85 -42.07 16.15 19.88
N SER A 86 -41.97 16.13 21.21
CA SER A 86 -40.78 15.62 21.90
C SER A 86 -40.54 14.13 21.62
N MET A 87 -41.60 13.32 21.62
CA MET A 87 -41.50 11.90 21.29
C MET A 87 -41.05 11.69 19.83
N MET A 88 -41.65 12.41 18.89
CA MET A 88 -41.33 12.27 17.47
C MET A 88 -39.89 12.70 17.16
N LEU A 89 -39.39 13.74 17.82
CA LEU A 89 -37.99 14.18 17.70
C LEU A 89 -37.02 13.16 18.30
N ASP A 90 -37.35 12.51 19.42
CA ASP A 90 -36.55 11.42 20.00
C ASP A 90 -36.47 10.20 19.06
N VAL A 91 -37.59 9.83 18.42
CA VAL A 91 -37.60 8.75 17.41
C VAL A 91 -36.76 9.14 16.18
N LEU A 92 -36.86 10.39 15.71
CA LEU A 92 -36.04 10.91 14.62
C LEU A 92 -34.55 10.86 14.98
N GLU A 93 -34.18 11.30 16.18
CA GLU A 93 -32.78 11.27 16.64
C GLU A 93 -32.23 9.85 16.65
N LYS A 94 -32.99 8.89 17.19
CA LYS A 94 -32.61 7.47 17.21
C LYS A 94 -32.48 6.89 15.80
N SER A 95 -33.38 7.25 14.88
CA SER A 95 -33.31 6.83 13.48
C SER A 95 -32.05 7.36 12.79
N ILE A 96 -31.77 8.66 12.91
CA ILE A 96 -30.57 9.30 12.34
C ILE A 96 -29.31 8.67 12.93
N ARG A 97 -29.25 8.49 14.25
CA ARG A 97 -28.09 7.91 14.92
C ARG A 97 -27.82 6.47 14.44
N SER A 98 -28.87 5.67 14.28
CA SER A 98 -28.77 4.30 13.76
C SER A 98 -28.24 4.27 12.32
N GLU A 99 -28.80 5.11 11.44
CA GLU A 99 -28.37 5.21 10.05
C GLU A 99 -26.92 5.67 9.93
N VAL A 100 -26.55 6.74 10.65
CA VAL A 100 -25.19 7.26 10.69
C VAL A 100 -24.21 6.21 11.21
N SER A 101 -24.56 5.48 12.29
CA SER A 101 -23.72 4.40 12.80
C SER A 101 -23.50 3.30 11.76
N GLY A 102 -24.55 2.89 11.04
CA GLY A 102 -24.45 1.90 9.98
C GLY A 102 -23.54 2.34 8.83
N VAL A 103 -23.66 3.60 8.40
CA VAL A 103 -22.79 4.19 7.37
C VAL A 103 -21.34 4.26 7.85
N VAL A 104 -21.10 4.69 9.08
CA VAL A 104 -19.75 4.75 9.68
C VAL A 104 -19.12 3.37 9.75
N ASP A 105 -19.88 2.33 10.13
CA ASP A 105 -19.38 0.95 10.18
C ASP A 105 -18.99 0.42 8.78
N ILE A 106 -19.80 0.72 7.75
CA ILE A 106 -19.51 0.34 6.36
C ILE A 106 -18.23 1.04 5.91
N LEU A 107 -18.15 2.36 6.07
CA LEU A 107 -16.98 3.15 5.69
C LEU A 107 -15.72 2.70 6.44
N TYR A 108 -15.83 2.36 7.72
CA TYR A 108 -14.71 1.84 8.50
C TYR A 108 -14.20 0.51 7.95
N LYS A 109 -15.12 -0.41 7.62
CA LYS A 109 -14.77 -1.71 7.00
C LYS A 109 -14.11 -1.52 5.63
N GLU A 110 -14.64 -0.66 4.78
CA GLU A 110 -14.06 -0.35 3.47
C GLU A 110 -12.68 0.29 3.59
N LYS A 111 -12.50 1.23 4.52
CA LYS A 111 -11.20 1.84 4.80
C LYS A 111 -10.18 0.80 5.28
N MET A 112 -10.60 -0.16 6.10
CA MET A 112 -9.73 -1.22 6.59
C MET A 112 -9.32 -2.19 5.46
N SER A 113 -10.26 -2.62 4.62
CA SER A 113 -9.96 -3.52 3.50
C SER A 113 -9.07 -2.84 2.45
N LEU A 114 -9.30 -1.54 2.18
CA LEU A 114 -8.46 -0.76 1.28
C LEU A 114 -7.03 -0.64 1.82
N LYS A 115 -6.87 -0.42 3.13
CA LYS A 115 -5.56 -0.37 3.78
C LYS A 115 -4.83 -1.71 3.66
N GLU A 116 -5.52 -2.83 3.88
CA GLU A 116 -4.94 -4.17 3.73
C GLU A 116 -4.46 -4.42 2.29
N HIS A 117 -5.28 -4.08 1.30
CA HIS A 117 -4.93 -4.21 -0.11
C HIS A 117 -3.72 -3.34 -0.48
N TRP A 118 -3.67 -2.11 0.02
CA TRP A 118 -2.54 -1.20 -0.18
C TRP A 118 -1.25 -1.75 0.45
N GLU A 119 -1.31 -2.26 1.68
CA GLU A 119 -0.16 -2.86 2.35
C GLU A 119 0.36 -4.09 1.60
N LYS A 120 -0.54 -4.92 1.09
CA LYS A 120 -0.19 -6.08 0.26
C LYS A 120 0.51 -5.64 -1.04
N LEU A 121 -0.04 -4.66 -1.74
CA LEU A 121 0.54 -4.13 -2.97
C LEU A 121 1.91 -3.48 -2.71
N SER A 122 2.04 -2.73 -1.62
CA SER A 122 3.30 -2.10 -1.21
C SER A 122 4.40 -3.14 -0.98
N LYS A 123 4.09 -4.26 -0.30
CA LYS A 123 5.02 -5.39 -0.14
C LYS A 123 5.45 -5.98 -1.48
N TYR A 124 4.53 -6.19 -2.42
CA TYR A 124 4.88 -6.68 -3.76
C TYR A 124 5.78 -5.73 -4.53
N VAL A 125 5.54 -4.42 -4.45
CA VAL A 125 6.39 -3.41 -5.11
C VAL A 125 7.82 -3.47 -4.58
N VAL A 126 8.01 -3.65 -3.27
CA VAL A 126 9.35 -3.77 -2.67
C VAL A 126 10.06 -5.05 -3.16
N VAL A 127 9.38 -6.20 -3.10
CA VAL A 127 9.95 -7.48 -3.59
C VAL A 127 10.30 -7.39 -5.07
N LEU A 128 9.42 -6.78 -5.88
CA LEU A 128 9.65 -6.61 -7.31
C LEU A 128 10.85 -5.70 -7.58
N LYS A 129 10.96 -4.56 -6.89
CA LYS A 129 12.13 -3.66 -6.99
C LYS A 129 13.43 -4.39 -6.65
N GLN A 130 13.44 -5.18 -5.57
CA GLN A 130 14.62 -5.97 -5.19
C GLN A 130 14.97 -7.03 -6.24
N GLY A 131 13.95 -7.69 -6.82
CA GLY A 131 14.12 -8.64 -7.91
C GLY A 131 14.72 -8.00 -9.15
N VAL A 132 14.25 -6.82 -9.54
CA VAL A 132 14.79 -6.06 -10.68
C VAL A 132 16.24 -5.66 -10.45
N ILE A 133 16.59 -5.15 -9.27
CA ILE A 133 17.98 -4.80 -8.92
C ILE A 133 18.89 -6.04 -9.01
N THR A 134 18.44 -7.16 -8.44
CA THR A 134 19.19 -8.42 -8.44
C THR A 134 19.39 -8.93 -9.88
N GLN A 135 18.34 -8.86 -10.71
CA GLN A 135 18.42 -9.29 -12.09
C GLN A 135 19.34 -8.40 -12.92
N HIS A 136 19.29 -7.08 -12.70
CA HIS A 136 20.20 -6.14 -13.34
C HIS A 136 21.66 -6.43 -13.00
N ALA A 137 21.96 -6.70 -11.72
CA ALA A 137 23.31 -7.08 -11.29
C ALA A 137 23.80 -8.37 -11.98
N ARG A 138 22.96 -9.40 -12.07
CA ARG A 138 23.28 -10.66 -12.75
C ARG A 138 23.50 -10.48 -14.25
N LEU A 139 22.71 -9.64 -14.89
CA LEU A 139 22.85 -9.32 -16.31
C LEU A 139 24.21 -8.65 -16.57
N LYS A 140 24.56 -7.65 -15.76
CA LYS A 140 25.83 -6.94 -15.86
C LYS A 140 27.03 -7.86 -15.67
N GLU A 141 26.94 -8.80 -14.74
CA GLU A 141 27.98 -9.82 -14.56
C GLU A 141 28.10 -10.76 -15.77
N ALA A 142 26.97 -11.13 -16.39
CA ALA A 142 26.97 -11.94 -17.60
C ALA A 142 27.59 -11.21 -18.80
N GLU A 143 27.32 -9.91 -18.96
CA GLU A 143 27.95 -9.05 -19.98
C GLU A 143 29.48 -9.04 -19.80
N SER A 144 29.97 -8.82 -18.58
CA SER A 144 31.41 -8.85 -18.29
C SER A 144 32.06 -10.21 -18.59
N ARG A 145 31.38 -11.33 -18.28
CA ARG A 145 31.88 -12.67 -18.63
C ARG A 145 31.92 -12.91 -20.14
N ILE A 146 30.98 -12.34 -20.90
CA ILE A 146 30.99 -12.44 -22.36
C ILE A 146 32.22 -11.74 -22.92
N GLU A 147 32.55 -10.55 -22.43
CA GLU A 147 33.75 -9.82 -22.81
C GLU A 147 35.03 -10.62 -22.50
N GLU A 148 35.12 -11.23 -21.31
CA GLU A 148 36.24 -12.09 -20.94
C GLU A 148 36.40 -13.30 -21.86
N VAL A 149 35.29 -13.99 -22.18
CA VAL A 149 35.30 -15.13 -23.10
C VAL A 149 35.76 -14.72 -24.49
N GLN A 150 35.37 -13.54 -24.97
CA GLN A 150 35.84 -13.01 -26.24
C GLN A 150 37.35 -12.76 -26.21
N LEU A 151 37.87 -12.12 -25.16
CA LEU A 151 39.30 -11.88 -24.98
C LEU A 151 40.10 -13.18 -24.95
N LEU A 152 39.64 -14.18 -24.19
CA LEU A 152 40.27 -15.50 -24.11
C LEU A 152 40.27 -16.21 -25.47
N LYS A 153 39.19 -16.10 -26.24
CA LYS A 153 39.09 -16.68 -27.58
C LYS A 153 40.13 -16.08 -28.53
N GLU A 154 40.37 -14.77 -28.48
CA GLU A 154 41.44 -14.13 -29.26
C GLU A 154 42.83 -14.59 -28.82
N ARG A 155 43.05 -14.71 -27.50
CA ARG A 155 44.31 -15.21 -26.96
C ARG A 155 44.61 -16.64 -27.41
N VAL A 156 43.61 -17.53 -27.41
CA VAL A 156 43.74 -18.91 -27.88
C VAL A 156 44.13 -18.94 -29.36
N LYS A 157 43.42 -18.19 -30.22
CA LYS A 157 43.77 -18.10 -31.66
C LYS A 157 45.21 -17.65 -31.88
N LYS A 158 45.68 -16.66 -31.10
CA LYS A 158 47.07 -16.19 -31.17
C LYS A 158 48.06 -17.29 -30.79
N LEU A 159 47.82 -17.97 -29.66
CA LEU A 159 48.68 -19.06 -29.19
C LEU A 159 48.70 -20.25 -30.16
N GLU A 160 47.56 -20.57 -30.77
CA GLU A 160 47.48 -21.59 -31.82
C GLU A 160 48.39 -21.22 -32.99
N SER A 161 48.26 -20.00 -33.52
CA SER A 161 49.11 -19.50 -34.62
C SER A 161 50.61 -19.52 -34.27
N GLU A 162 50.98 -19.08 -33.06
CA GLU A 162 52.36 -19.15 -32.55
C GLU A 162 52.86 -20.61 -32.48
N ASN A 163 52.04 -21.53 -31.96
CA ASN A 163 52.40 -22.94 -31.86
C ASN A 163 52.59 -23.58 -33.24
N TYR A 164 51.71 -23.27 -34.21
CA TYR A 164 51.86 -23.72 -35.59
C TYR A 164 53.17 -23.22 -36.22
N SER A 165 53.53 -21.95 -36.04
CA SER A 165 54.79 -21.38 -36.54
C SER A 165 56.01 -22.05 -35.90
N LEU A 166 56.01 -22.22 -34.56
CA LEU A 166 57.09 -22.90 -33.85
C LEU A 166 57.26 -24.34 -34.31
N LYS A 167 56.17 -25.10 -34.43
CA LYS A 167 56.18 -26.48 -34.93
C LYS A 167 56.71 -26.56 -36.37
N PHE A 168 56.32 -25.61 -37.22
CA PHE A 168 56.82 -25.51 -38.58
C PHE A 168 58.33 -25.25 -38.63
N HIS A 169 58.85 -24.30 -37.83
CA HIS A 169 60.27 -24.02 -37.73
C HIS A 169 61.07 -25.20 -37.14
N LEU A 170 60.53 -25.90 -36.13
CA LEU A 170 61.15 -27.09 -35.56
C LEU A 170 61.31 -28.20 -36.61
N ASN A 171 60.24 -28.49 -37.35
CA ASN A 171 60.28 -29.47 -38.43
C ASN A 171 61.29 -29.07 -39.51
N GLN A 172 61.37 -27.79 -39.88
CA GLN A 172 62.39 -27.33 -40.83
C GLN A 172 63.81 -27.51 -40.30
N GLY A 173 64.06 -27.21 -39.02
CA GLY A 173 65.37 -27.45 -38.38
C GLY A 173 65.76 -28.93 -38.40
N GLN A 174 64.81 -29.83 -38.10
CA GLN A 174 65.02 -31.28 -38.16
C GLN A 174 65.26 -31.80 -39.59
N GLN A 175 64.57 -31.24 -40.59
CA GLN A 175 64.74 -31.61 -41.99
C GLN A 175 66.03 -31.04 -42.62
N ARG A 176 66.51 -29.88 -42.13
CA ARG A 176 67.79 -29.28 -42.55
C ARG A 176 69.02 -30.00 -42.00
N TYR A 177 68.85 -30.81 -40.94
CA TYR A 177 69.89 -31.68 -40.38
C TYR A 177 69.36 -33.12 -40.25
N PRO A 178 69.14 -33.85 -41.35
CA PRO A 178 68.77 -35.25 -41.27
C PRO A 178 70.01 -36.00 -40.81
N THR A 179 69.95 -36.61 -39.63
CA THR A 179 71.02 -37.36 -38.96
C THR A 179 72.08 -36.52 -38.23
N MET A 180 71.96 -36.45 -36.91
CA MET A 180 73.10 -36.42 -35.99
C MET A 180 73.16 -37.72 -35.17
N ASP A 181 72.53 -38.79 -35.67
CA ASP A 181 72.49 -40.12 -35.03
C ASP A 181 73.50 -41.09 -35.65
N ARG A 182 74.53 -40.55 -36.32
CA ARG A 182 75.70 -41.34 -36.73
C ARG A 182 76.92 -40.82 -35.97
N PHE A 183 76.99 -41.18 -34.69
CA PHE A 183 78.28 -41.21 -34.02
C PHE A 183 79.20 -42.16 -34.81
N PRO A 184 80.45 -41.75 -35.12
CA PRO A 184 81.37 -42.62 -35.84
C PRO A 184 81.58 -43.90 -35.01
N PRO A 185 81.50 -45.11 -35.60
CA PRO A 185 81.85 -46.32 -34.86
C PRO A 185 83.32 -46.21 -34.47
N HIS A 186 83.60 -46.50 -33.20
CA HIS A 186 84.92 -46.44 -32.59
C HIS A 186 86.01 -46.96 -33.54
N VAL A 187 86.89 -46.05 -33.96
CA VAL A 187 88.17 -46.39 -34.58
C VAL A 187 89.08 -46.79 -33.43
N PHE A 188 89.39 -48.08 -33.34
CA PHE A 188 90.52 -48.60 -32.57
C PHE A 188 91.83 -48.29 -33.31
#